data_AF-A0A2M7GVG0-F1
#
_entry.id   AF-A0A2M7GVG0-F1
#
_cell.length_a   1.000
_cell.length_b   1.000
_cell.length_c   1.000
_cell.angle_alpha   90.00
_cell.angle_beta   90.00
_cell.angle_gamma   90.00
#
_symmetry.space_group_name_H-M   'P 1'
#
loop_
_entity.id
_entity.type
_entity.pdbx_description
1 polymer ?
#
loop_
_entity_poly.entity_id
_entity_poly.type
_entity_poly.pdbx_seq_one_letter_code
_entity_poly.pdbx_strand_id
1 'polypeptide(L)'
;MINAAKIFTGASDRALSALFAPAAVRPLLSDLYAWAEEIESIPFKAREPAIQAMRFVWHREAVADLFAAPRKIRRHAAYEGLARLIETDDGLTSEVFQGVIDAVEDGTLPERIPDEATLLAVMDRHWGIIAAAAMRLCGG
;
A
#
# COMPACT_ATOMS: atom_id res chain seq x y z
N MET A 1 1.84 -0.32 -33.25
CA MET A 1 2.21 -1.63 -32.66
C MET A 1 2.94 -1.36 -31.36
N ILE A 2 2.38 -1.77 -30.22
CA ILE A 2 3.02 -1.65 -28.92
C ILE A 2 4.20 -2.63 -28.90
N ASN A 3 5.41 -2.11 -28.67
CA ASN A 3 6.63 -2.90 -28.69
C ASN A 3 6.74 -3.70 -27.38
N ALA A 4 6.38 -4.99 -27.42
CA ALA A 4 6.39 -5.90 -26.26
C ALA A 4 7.79 -6.05 -25.61
N ALA A 5 8.87 -5.68 -26.31
CA ALA A 5 10.23 -5.69 -25.77
C ALA A 5 10.52 -4.56 -24.75
N LYS A 6 9.55 -3.66 -24.50
CA LYS A 6 9.59 -2.63 -23.44
C LYS A 6 8.59 -2.92 -22.31
N ILE A 7 8.14 -4.17 -22.15
CA ILE A 7 7.52 -4.59 -20.89
C ILE A 7 8.61 -4.47 -19.82
N PHE A 8 8.41 -3.54 -18.89
CA PHE A 8 9.32 -3.22 -17.79
C PHE A 8 9.64 -4.52 -17.04
N THR A 9 10.86 -5.05 -17.15
CA THR A 9 11.28 -6.32 -16.52
C THR A 9 11.40 -6.23 -14.98
N GLY A 10 10.65 -5.31 -14.37
CA GLY A 10 10.55 -5.07 -12.93
C GLY A 10 9.27 -4.34 -12.51
N ALA A 11 8.29 -4.16 -13.41
CA ALA A 11 6.97 -3.66 -13.00
C ALA A 11 6.18 -4.82 -12.41
N SER A 12 5.58 -4.62 -11.25
CA SER A 12 4.65 -5.58 -10.68
C SER A 12 3.41 -5.74 -11.56
N ASP A 13 2.68 -6.84 -11.38
CA ASP A 13 1.39 -7.04 -12.04
C ASP A 13 0.41 -5.88 -11.75
N ARG A 14 0.51 -5.24 -10.59
CA ARG A 14 -0.29 -4.04 -10.26
C ARG A 14 0.14 -2.81 -11.04
N ALA A 15 1.44 -2.58 -11.20
CA ALA A 15 1.94 -1.49 -12.03
C ALA A 15 1.55 -1.68 -13.51
N LEU A 16 1.53 -2.92 -14.01
CA LEU A 16 1.04 -3.24 -15.34
C LEU A 16 -0.48 -3.09 -15.44
N SER A 17 -1.25 -3.46 -14.42
CA SER A 17 -2.71 -3.34 -14.42
C SER A 17 -3.17 -1.87 -14.48
N ALA A 18 -2.41 -0.95 -13.88
CA ALA A 18 -2.68 0.49 -13.94
C ALA A 18 -2.72 1.04 -15.37
N LEU A 19 -2.09 0.38 -16.35
CA LEU A 19 -2.11 0.80 -17.76
C LEU A 19 -3.50 0.69 -18.39
N PHE A 20 -4.39 -0.13 -17.83
CA PHE A 20 -5.78 -0.28 -18.29
C PHE A 20 -6.74 0.75 -17.70
N ALA A 21 -6.32 1.50 -16.67
CA ALA A 21 -7.12 2.57 -16.10
C ALA A 21 -7.16 3.83 -17.00
N PRO A 22 -8.13 4.75 -16.79
CA PRO A 22 -8.13 6.05 -17.44
C PRO A 22 -6.79 6.80 -17.25
N ALA A 23 -6.31 7.47 -18.30
CA ALA A 23 -4.98 8.10 -18.29
C ALA A 23 -4.77 9.08 -17.11
N ALA A 24 -5.83 9.79 -16.70
CA ALA A 24 -5.79 10.75 -15.61
C ALA A 24 -5.50 10.12 -14.23
N VAL A 25 -5.85 8.85 -14.01
CA VAL A 25 -5.78 8.21 -12.69
C VAL A 25 -4.60 7.24 -12.55
N ARG A 26 -3.93 6.90 -13.66
CA ARG A 26 -2.76 6.00 -13.65
C ARG A 26 -1.66 6.45 -12.69
N PRO A 27 -1.28 7.75 -12.60
CA PRO A 27 -0.27 8.18 -11.63
C PRO A 27 -0.69 7.94 -10.18
N LEU A 28 -1.98 8.12 -9.85
CA LEU A 28 -2.52 7.89 -8.51
C LEU A 28 -2.52 6.39 -8.17
N LEU A 29 -2.88 5.53 -9.13
CA LEU A 29 -2.78 4.07 -8.97
C LEU A 29 -1.32 3.63 -8.79
N SER A 30 -0.38 4.21 -9.55
CA SER A 30 1.04 3.95 -9.37
C SER A 30 1.53 4.35 -7.97
N ASP A 31 1.09 5.50 -7.45
CA ASP A 31 1.43 5.95 -6.09
C ASP A 31 0.85 5.01 -5.01
N LEU A 32 -0.42 4.58 -5.17
CA LEU A 32 -1.06 3.60 -4.29
C LEU A 32 -0.31 2.26 -4.27
N TYR A 33 0.00 1.71 -5.45
CA TYR A 33 0.66 0.41 -5.56
C TYR A 33 2.12 0.46 -5.11
N ALA A 34 2.84 1.56 -5.38
CA ALA A 34 4.19 1.73 -4.88
C ALA A 34 4.24 1.78 -3.34
N TRP A 35 3.24 2.39 -2.71
CA TRP A 35 3.12 2.36 -1.24
C TRP A 35 2.78 0.97 -0.72
N ALA A 36 1.79 0.28 -1.32
CA ALA A 36 1.43 -1.07 -0.91
C ALA A 36 2.61 -2.05 -1.01
N GLU A 37 3.35 -2.01 -2.13
CA GLU A 37 4.56 -2.82 -2.32
C GLU A 37 5.66 -2.51 -1.31
N GLU A 38 5.81 -1.24 -0.90
CA GLU A 38 6.77 -0.90 0.14
C GLU A 38 6.42 -1.61 1.46
N ILE A 39 5.14 -1.61 1.87
CA ILE A 39 4.69 -2.31 3.08
C ILE A 39 4.85 -3.82 2.93
N GLU A 40 4.39 -4.40 1.82
CA GLU A 40 4.47 -5.84 1.53
C GLU A 40 5.92 -6.35 1.47
N SER A 41 6.86 -5.48 1.14
CA SER A 41 8.28 -5.85 1.05
C SER A 41 8.99 -5.96 2.41
N ILE A 42 8.39 -5.45 3.50
CA ILE A 42 9.02 -5.39 4.83
C ILE A 42 9.53 -6.78 5.30
N PRO A 43 8.73 -7.86 5.23
CA PRO A 43 9.15 -9.19 5.71
C PRO A 43 10.31 -9.78 4.88
N PHE A 44 10.46 -9.35 3.64
CA PHE A 44 11.51 -9.83 2.73
C PHE A 44 12.80 -9.01 2.85
N LYS A 45 12.70 -7.72 3.19
CA LYS A 45 13.83 -6.80 3.37
C LYS A 45 14.55 -6.97 4.71
N ALA A 46 13.91 -7.60 5.71
CA ALA A 46 14.49 -7.83 7.04
C ALA A 46 14.25 -9.28 7.49
N ARG A 47 15.30 -9.98 7.93
CA ARG A 47 15.21 -11.38 8.39
C ARG A 47 14.96 -11.53 9.89
N GLU A 48 15.40 -10.55 10.67
CA GLU A 48 15.25 -10.58 12.12
C GLU A 48 13.90 -10.00 12.54
N PRO A 49 13.08 -10.72 13.34
CA PRO A 49 11.74 -10.26 13.74
C PRO A 49 11.74 -8.87 14.40
N ALA A 50 12.74 -8.58 15.23
CA ALA A 50 12.89 -7.27 15.87
C ALA A 50 13.08 -6.13 14.85
N ILE A 51 13.78 -6.39 13.75
CA ILE A 51 14.01 -5.40 12.69
C ILE A 51 12.74 -5.22 11.84
N GLN A 52 11.98 -6.29 11.59
CA GLN A 52 10.67 -6.18 10.94
C GLN A 52 9.70 -5.32 11.76
N ALA A 53 9.58 -5.60 13.07
CA ALA A 53 8.73 -4.81 13.97
C ALA A 53 9.11 -3.32 13.98
N MET A 54 10.40 -3.00 14.04
CA MET A 54 10.87 -1.61 13.97
C MET A 54 10.50 -0.93 12.65
N ARG A 55 10.55 -1.66 11.52
CA ARG A 55 10.10 -1.13 10.22
C ARG A 55 8.60 -0.86 10.24
N PHE A 56 7.78 -1.80 10.69
CA PHE A 56 6.33 -1.58 10.79
C PHE A 56 6.00 -0.37 11.65
N VAL A 57 6.63 -0.22 12.83
CA VAL A 57 6.49 0.98 13.67
C VAL A 57 6.84 2.25 12.90
N TRP A 58 7.97 2.28 12.18
CA TRP A 58 8.36 3.44 11.38
C TRP A 58 7.31 3.79 10.31
N HIS A 59 6.70 2.79 9.67
CA HIS A 59 5.65 3.01 8.68
C HIS A 59 4.35 3.54 9.33
N ARG A 60 3.96 3.03 10.50
CA ARG A 60 2.80 3.57 11.25
C ARG A 60 3.00 5.03 11.62
N GLU A 61 4.18 5.39 12.11
CA GLU A 61 4.50 6.78 12.41
C GLU A 61 4.52 7.67 11.17
N ALA A 62 4.98 7.15 10.03
CA ALA A 62 5.00 7.89 8.77
C ALA A 62 3.59 8.20 8.25
N VAL A 63 2.66 7.24 8.39
CA VAL A 63 1.23 7.48 8.14
C VAL A 63 0.69 8.49 9.15
N ALA A 64 0.96 8.34 10.44
CA ALA A 64 0.48 9.30 11.45
C ALA A 64 0.97 10.74 11.19
N ASP A 65 2.25 10.92 10.85
CA ASP A 65 2.85 12.20 10.46
C ASP A 65 2.13 12.82 9.24
N LEU A 66 1.70 11.99 8.28
CA LEU A 66 1.02 12.43 7.05
C LEU A 66 -0.38 12.99 7.30
N PHE A 67 -1.07 12.51 8.33
CA PHE A 67 -2.42 12.95 8.73
C PHE A 67 -2.42 13.94 9.92
N ALA A 68 -1.25 14.29 10.46
CA ALA A 68 -1.13 15.24 11.55
C ALA A 68 -1.49 16.68 11.14
N ALA A 69 -1.71 17.54 12.14
CA ALA A 69 -1.87 18.98 11.97
C ALA A 69 -0.81 19.71 12.83
N PRO A 70 0.25 20.30 12.25
CA PRO A 70 0.53 20.41 10.81
C PRO A 70 0.97 19.07 10.17
N ARG A 71 0.61 18.87 8.89
CA ARG A 71 1.00 17.70 8.09
C ARG A 71 2.51 17.64 7.94
N LYS A 72 3.09 16.45 8.10
CA LYS A 72 4.52 16.20 7.90
C LYS A 72 4.73 15.02 6.95
N ILE A 73 5.33 15.30 5.79
CA ILE A 73 5.66 14.27 4.79
C ILE A 73 7.11 13.84 5.02
N ARG A 74 7.32 12.57 5.38
CA ARG A 74 8.68 12.00 5.48
C ARG A 74 9.27 11.87 4.08
N ARG A 75 10.57 12.17 3.92
CA ARG A 75 11.29 12.07 2.64
C ARG A 75 11.46 10.60 2.24
N HIS A 76 10.44 10.06 1.59
CA HIS A 76 10.38 8.69 1.11
C HIS A 76 9.37 8.61 -0.05
N ALA A 77 9.78 8.08 -1.20
CA ALA A 77 8.98 8.13 -2.43
C ALA A 77 7.55 7.60 -2.25
N ALA A 78 7.37 6.49 -1.54
CA ALA A 78 6.05 5.94 -1.21
C ALA A 78 5.14 6.93 -0.44
N TYR A 79 5.69 7.70 0.49
CA TYR A 79 4.91 8.65 1.30
C TYR A 79 4.71 9.99 0.60
N GLU A 80 5.63 10.39 -0.28
CA GLU A 80 5.44 11.53 -1.18
C GLU A 80 4.33 11.24 -2.21
N GLY A 81 4.24 9.99 -2.70
CA GLY A 81 3.13 9.51 -3.52
C GLY A 81 1.82 9.44 -2.74
N LEU A 82 1.85 8.86 -1.55
CA LEU A 82 0.69 8.79 -0.68
C LEU A 82 0.13 10.19 -0.36
N ALA A 83 0.99 11.18 -0.16
CA ALA A 83 0.56 12.56 0.07
C ALA A 83 -0.25 13.14 -1.10
N ARG A 84 0.15 12.89 -2.36
CA ARG A 84 -0.61 13.30 -3.55
C ARG A 84 -1.94 12.56 -3.64
N LEU A 85 -1.94 11.29 -3.27
CA LEU A 85 -3.14 10.45 -3.32
C LEU A 85 -4.23 10.95 -2.36
N ILE A 86 -3.88 11.24 -1.10
CA ILE A 86 -4.84 11.70 -0.08
C ILE A 86 -5.33 13.14 -0.29
N GLU A 87 -4.71 13.90 -1.19
CA GLU A 87 -5.24 15.20 -1.64
C GLU A 87 -6.38 15.05 -2.65
N THR A 88 -6.51 13.86 -3.26
CA THR A 88 -7.50 13.58 -4.32
C THR A 88 -8.70 12.78 -3.82
N ASP A 89 -8.55 12.00 -2.76
CA ASP A 89 -9.60 11.13 -2.20
C ASP A 89 -9.66 11.27 -0.67
N ASP A 90 -10.78 11.77 -0.16
CA ASP A 90 -11.03 12.00 1.27
C ASP A 90 -11.41 10.71 2.02
N GLY A 91 -11.76 9.65 1.30
CA GLY A 91 -12.03 8.33 1.85
C GLY A 91 -10.78 7.53 2.22
N LEU A 92 -9.60 8.02 1.84
CA LEU A 92 -8.31 7.42 2.17
C LEU A 92 -7.77 8.00 3.48
N THR A 93 -8.29 7.48 4.60
CA THR A 93 -7.96 7.99 5.94
C THR A 93 -6.72 7.34 6.55
N SER A 94 -6.23 7.91 7.65
CA SER A 94 -5.15 7.32 8.44
C SER A 94 -5.46 5.89 8.84
N GLU A 95 -6.68 5.64 9.33
CA GLU A 95 -7.13 4.32 9.81
C GLU A 95 -7.08 3.27 8.71
N VAL A 96 -7.42 3.64 7.47
CA VAL A 96 -7.34 2.76 6.30
C VAL A 96 -5.89 2.30 6.06
N PHE A 97 -4.94 3.24 6.07
CA PHE A 97 -3.53 2.92 5.84
C PHE A 97 -2.87 2.19 7.02
N GLN A 98 -3.24 2.53 8.26
CA GLN A 98 -2.80 1.79 9.44
C GLN A 98 -3.30 0.34 9.39
N GLY A 99 -4.56 0.12 9.01
CA GLY A 99 -5.15 -1.22 8.88
C GLY A 99 -4.43 -2.10 7.86
N VAL A 100 -3.95 -1.52 6.75
CA VAL A 100 -3.12 -2.22 5.76
C VAL A 100 -1.78 -2.63 6.36
N ILE A 101 -1.10 -1.74 7.09
CA ILE A 101 0.19 -2.04 7.74
C ILE A 101 0.02 -3.18 8.75
N ASP A 102 -1.02 -3.10 9.57
CA ASP A 102 -1.33 -4.12 10.58
C ASP A 102 -1.65 -5.47 9.95
N ALA A 103 -2.40 -5.50 8.84
CA ALA A 103 -2.72 -6.72 8.13
C ALA A 103 -1.48 -7.40 7.52
N VAL A 104 -0.50 -6.63 7.02
CA VAL A 104 0.76 -7.19 6.53
C VAL A 104 1.60 -7.75 7.68
N GLU A 105 1.67 -7.05 8.83
CA GLU A 105 2.38 -7.55 10.01
C GLU A 105 1.72 -8.82 10.56
N ASP A 106 0.39 -8.85 10.69
CA ASP A 106 -0.38 -10.04 11.07
C ASP A 106 -0.06 -11.23 10.16
N GLY A 107 0.08 -10.99 8.85
CA GLY A 107 0.48 -12.00 7.85
C GLY A 107 1.83 -12.66 8.08
N THR A 108 2.71 -12.04 8.87
CA THR A 108 4.03 -12.60 9.23
C THR A 108 3.99 -13.51 10.45
N LEU A 109 2.88 -13.53 11.18
CA LEU A 109 2.74 -14.15 12.48
C LEU A 109 1.66 -15.24 12.42
N PRO A 110 2.03 -16.52 12.22
CA PRO A 110 1.07 -17.61 12.07
C PRO A 110 0.07 -17.72 13.23
N GLU A 111 0.48 -17.38 14.45
CA GLU A 111 -0.38 -17.36 15.63
C GLU A 111 -1.52 -16.34 15.55
N ARG A 112 -1.41 -15.34 14.67
CA ARG A 112 -2.45 -14.34 14.40
C ARG A 112 -3.42 -14.76 13.29
N ILE A 113 -3.19 -15.91 12.65
CA ILE A 113 -4.05 -16.48 11.60
C ILE A 113 -4.39 -17.94 11.95
N PRO A 114 -5.19 -18.17 13.01
CA PRO A 114 -5.47 -19.51 13.50
C PRO A 114 -6.46 -20.30 12.61
N ASP A 115 -7.26 -19.60 11.81
CA ASP A 115 -8.32 -20.19 10.99
C ASP A 115 -8.54 -19.42 9.68
N GLU A 116 -9.33 -20.04 8.79
CA GLU A 116 -9.67 -19.48 7.48
C GLU A 116 -10.44 -18.15 7.60
N ALA A 117 -11.33 -18.02 8.59
CA ALA A 117 -12.09 -16.79 8.80
C ALA A 117 -11.15 -15.60 9.10
N THR A 118 -10.12 -15.83 9.92
CA THR A 118 -9.11 -14.82 10.24
C THR A 118 -8.23 -14.51 9.04
N LEU A 119 -7.86 -15.52 8.25
CA LEU A 119 -7.14 -15.33 6.98
C LEU A 119 -7.91 -14.41 6.03
N LEU A 120 -9.20 -14.68 5.82
CA LEU A 120 -10.05 -13.84 4.97
C LEU A 120 -10.16 -12.40 5.50
N ALA A 121 -10.31 -12.22 6.81
CA ALA A 121 -10.34 -10.89 7.43
C ALA A 121 -9.02 -10.13 7.27
N VAL A 122 -7.86 -10.81 7.32
CA VAL A 122 -6.56 -10.21 7.00
C VAL A 122 -6.49 -9.82 5.52
N MET A 123 -6.96 -10.67 4.62
CA MET A 123 -7.00 -10.38 3.19
C MET A 123 -7.88 -9.17 2.87
N ASP A 124 -9.05 -9.04 3.51
CA ASP A 124 -9.95 -7.89 3.33
C ASP A 124 -9.32 -6.58 3.82
N ARG A 125 -8.67 -6.60 4.99
CA ARG A 125 -7.95 -5.45 5.56
C ARG A 125 -6.68 -5.08 4.79
N HIS A 126 -6.18 -5.96 3.94
CA HIS A 126 -5.02 -5.73 3.10
C HIS A 126 -5.42 -5.49 1.64
N TRP A 127 -5.62 -6.58 0.90
CA TRP A 127 -5.92 -6.58 -0.53
C TRP A 127 -7.28 -5.96 -0.84
N GLY A 128 -8.28 -6.18 0.02
CA GLY A 128 -9.60 -5.59 -0.12
C GLY A 128 -9.56 -4.06 -0.08
N ILE A 129 -8.81 -3.49 0.86
CA ILE A 129 -8.62 -2.04 0.96
C ILE A 129 -7.90 -1.47 -0.28
N ILE A 130 -6.81 -2.10 -0.72
CA ILE A 130 -6.07 -1.63 -1.91
C ILE A 130 -6.95 -1.71 -3.17
N ALA A 131 -7.71 -2.79 -3.33
CA ALA A 131 -8.65 -2.93 -4.44
C ALA A 131 -9.78 -1.90 -4.39
N ALA A 132 -10.35 -1.65 -3.21
CA ALA A 132 -11.39 -0.64 -3.01
C ALA A 132 -10.88 0.77 -3.32
N ALA A 133 -9.68 1.13 -2.86
CA ALA A 133 -9.04 2.40 -3.18
C ALA A 133 -8.81 2.57 -4.69
N ALA A 134 -8.29 1.52 -5.35
CA ALA A 134 -8.09 1.52 -6.80
C ALA A 134 -9.41 1.69 -7.58
N MET A 135 -10.49 1.04 -7.13
CA MET A 135 -11.83 1.17 -7.73
C MET A 135 -12.38 2.59 -7.59
N ARG A 136 -12.27 3.20 -6.39
CA ARG A 136 -12.70 4.59 -6.15
C ARG A 136 -11.97 5.57 -7.05
N LEU A 137 -10.65 5.41 -7.19
CA LEU A 137 -9.85 6.21 -8.12
C LEU A 137 -10.30 6.07 -9.57
N CYS A 138 -10.83 4.92 -9.97
CA CYS A 138 -11.34 4.69 -11.32
C CYS A 138 -12.78 5.18 -11.53
N GLY A 139 -13.44 5.75 -10.52
CA GLY A 139 -14.81 6.24 -10.57
C GLY A 139 -15.89 5.16 -10.37
N GLY A 140 -15.53 4.05 -9.73
CA GLY A 140 -16.46 3.02 -9.27
C GLY A 140 -17.10 3.33 -7.92
#